data_AF-A0A501XXC1-F1
#
_entry.id   AF-A0A501XXC1-F1
#
_cell.length_a   1.000
_cell.length_b   1.000
_cell.length_c   1.000
_cell.angle_alpha   90.00
_cell.angle_beta   90.00
_cell.angle_gamma   90.00
#
_symmetry.space_group_name_H-M   'P 1'
#
loop_
_entity.id
_entity.type
_entity.pdbx_description
1 polymer ?
#
loop_
_entity_poly.entity_id
_entity_poly.type
_entity_poly.pdbx_seq_one_letter_code
_entity_poly.pdbx_strand_id
1 'polypeptide(L)'
;MSAVSKDQLIKLEVSLAKGKWYFILVIGVLYWGSVTSLLVAGFQYFTAETPFWQAMKVALYIYPASGVLFGWTLWMQLNHRRDKLRGKSRP
;
A
#
# COMPACT_ATOMS: atom_id res chain seq x y z
N MET A 1 -27.44 -1.47 16.67
CA MET A 1 -26.24 -0.98 15.95
C MET A 1 -25.06 -1.04 16.91
N SER A 2 -23.97 -1.76 16.61
CA SER A 2 -22.85 -1.86 17.57
C SER A 2 -21.98 -0.60 17.49
N ALA A 3 -21.57 -0.07 18.64
CA ALA A 3 -20.63 1.05 18.76
C ALA A 3 -19.38 0.86 17.87
N VAL A 4 -18.94 -0.41 17.77
CA VAL A 4 -17.84 -0.89 16.93
C VAL A 4 -17.96 -0.43 15.46
N SER A 5 -19.15 -0.41 14.87
CA SER A 5 -19.32 -0.03 13.45
C SER A 5 -19.08 1.45 13.17
N LYS A 6 -19.40 2.34 14.14
CA LYS A 6 -19.17 3.78 14.02
C LYS A 6 -17.69 4.12 14.21
N ASP A 7 -17.04 3.52 15.19
CA ASP A 7 -15.61 3.73 15.46
C ASP A 7 -14.72 3.29 14.30
N GLN A 8 -15.06 2.17 13.65
CA GLN A 8 -14.37 1.69 12.44
C GLN A 8 -14.50 2.69 11.29
N LEU A 9 -15.65 3.34 11.15
CA LEU A 9 -15.93 4.33 10.12
C LEU A 9 -15.09 5.60 10.33
N ILE A 10 -15.04 6.11 11.57
CA ILE A 10 -14.23 7.28 11.95
C ILE A 10 -12.74 7.01 11.67
N LYS A 11 -12.22 5.85 12.08
CA LYS A 11 -10.82 5.47 11.80
C LYS A 11 -10.52 5.41 10.30
N LEU A 12 -11.46 4.91 9.49
CA LEU A 12 -11.32 4.86 8.04
C LEU A 12 -11.31 6.25 7.43
N GLU A 13 -12.19 7.15 7.87
CA GLU A 13 -12.25 8.54 7.40
C GLU A 13 -10.98 9.31 7.75
N VAL A 14 -10.45 9.16 8.97
CA VAL A 14 -9.16 9.72 9.38
C VAL A 14 -8.01 9.20 8.52
N SER A 15 -8.03 7.90 8.20
CA SER A 15 -7.01 7.30 7.32
C SER A 15 -7.12 7.83 5.89
N LEU A 16 -8.33 7.94 5.35
CA LEU A 16 -8.60 8.48 4.01
C LEU A 16 -8.34 9.99 3.91
N ALA A 17 -8.43 10.74 5.01
CA ALA A 17 -8.14 12.17 5.05
C ALA A 17 -6.67 12.49 4.71
N LYS A 18 -5.76 11.53 4.87
CA LYS A 18 -4.35 11.65 4.41
C LYS A 18 -4.24 11.80 2.88
N GLY A 19 -5.29 11.43 2.14
CA GLY A 19 -5.40 11.63 0.71
C GLY A 19 -4.80 10.51 -0.13
N LYS A 20 -5.29 10.41 -1.37
CA LYS A 20 -4.92 9.39 -2.35
C LYS A 20 -3.41 9.27 -2.60
N TRP A 21 -2.73 10.42 -2.75
CA TRP A 21 -1.30 10.46 -3.03
C TRP A 21 -0.45 9.92 -1.88
N TYR A 22 -0.92 10.05 -0.64
CA TYR A 22 -0.24 9.45 0.52
C TYR A 22 -0.25 7.92 0.43
N PHE A 23 -1.38 7.31 0.07
CA PHE A 23 -1.46 5.85 -0.10
C PHE A 23 -0.61 5.36 -1.28
N ILE A 24 -0.58 6.11 -2.38
CA ILE A 24 0.20 5.73 -3.56
C ILE A 24 1.70 5.89 -3.31
N LEU A 25 2.14 7.07 -2.87
CA LEU A 25 3.57 7.39 -2.76
C LEU A 25 4.18 6.86 -1.46
N VAL A 26 3.48 6.97 -0.32
CA VAL A 26 4.05 6.59 0.98
C VAL A 26 3.84 5.12 1.26
N ILE A 27 2.60 4.62 1.16
CA ILE A 27 2.31 3.21 1.46
C ILE A 27 2.73 2.31 0.30
N GLY A 28 2.37 2.69 -0.94
CA GLY A 28 2.66 1.93 -2.13
C GLY A 28 4.13 1.98 -2.57
N VAL A 29 4.67 3.17 -2.83
CA VAL A 29 6.03 3.28 -3.37
C VAL A 29 7.09 3.17 -2.28
N LEU A 30 7.02 4.01 -1.24
CA LEU A 30 8.05 4.08 -0.21
C LEU A 30 8.04 2.85 0.70
N TYR A 31 6.90 2.47 1.27
CA TYR A 31 6.84 1.30 2.14
C TYR A 31 6.89 0.00 1.33
N TRP A 32 5.92 -0.25 0.46
CA TRP A 32 5.84 -1.53 -0.24
C TRP A 32 6.97 -1.67 -1.27
N GLY A 33 7.17 -0.69 -2.16
CA GLY A 33 8.23 -0.74 -3.18
C GLY A 33 9.65 -0.87 -2.61
N SER A 34 10.01 -0.08 -1.58
CA SER A 34 11.35 -0.13 -0.99
C SER A 34 11.59 -1.39 -0.16
N VAL A 35 10.61 -1.85 0.63
CA VAL A 35 10.76 -3.08 1.42
C VAL A 35 10.84 -4.30 0.50
N THR A 36 10.01 -4.37 -0.54
CA THR A 36 10.01 -5.51 -1.47
C THR A 36 11.29 -5.56 -2.30
N SER A 37 11.78 -4.41 -2.77
CA SER A 37 13.07 -4.36 -3.49
C SER A 37 14.25 -4.75 -2.61
N LEU A 38 14.26 -4.33 -1.33
CA LEU A 38 15.29 -4.74 -0.38
C LEU A 38 15.25 -6.25 -0.12
N LEU A 39 14.07 -6.82 0.07
CA LEU A 39 13.90 -8.27 0.28
C LEU A 39 14.35 -9.08 -0.95
N VAL A 40 13.97 -8.64 -2.16
CA VAL A 40 14.33 -9.34 -3.40
C VAL A 40 15.82 -9.19 -3.69
N ALA A 41 16.39 -8.01 -3.51
CA ALA A 41 17.83 -7.80 -3.68
C ALA A 41 18.64 -8.61 -2.66
N GLY A 42 18.19 -8.68 -1.40
CA GLY A 42 18.79 -9.53 -0.37
C GLY A 42 18.69 -11.00 -0.74
N PHE A 43 17.51 -11.48 -1.14
CA PHE A 43 17.32 -12.87 -1.56
C PHE A 43 18.19 -13.24 -2.77
N GLN A 44 18.25 -12.38 -3.79
CA GLN A 44 19.11 -12.57 -4.96
C GLN A 44 20.59 -12.55 -4.59
N TYR A 45 21.02 -11.72 -3.66
CA TYR A 45 22.40 -11.75 -3.16
C TYR A 45 22.76 -13.07 -2.48
N PHE A 46 21.82 -13.69 -1.77
CA PHE A 46 22.03 -14.99 -1.13
C PHE A 46 21.91 -16.19 -2.09
N THR A 47 21.18 -16.06 -3.21
CA THR A 47 20.85 -17.18 -4.10
C THR A 47 21.49 -17.12 -5.48
N ALA A 48 21.96 -15.96 -5.93
CA ALA A 48 22.57 -15.75 -7.22
C ALA A 48 23.87 -14.97 -7.08
N GLU A 49 24.92 -15.36 -7.81
CA GLU A 49 26.18 -14.61 -7.91
C GLU A 49 26.04 -13.30 -8.71
N THR A 50 24.82 -12.79 -8.86
CA THR A 50 24.57 -11.51 -9.49
C THR A 50 24.98 -10.37 -8.55
N PRO A 51 25.73 -9.36 -9.04
CA PRO A 51 26.16 -8.25 -8.19
C PRO A 51 24.95 -7.49 -7.63
N PHE A 52 24.90 -7.37 -6.30
CA PHE A 52 23.83 -6.74 -5.53
C PHE A 52 23.37 -5.39 -6.11
N TRP A 53 24.32 -4.54 -6.50
CA TRP A 53 24.05 -3.21 -7.06
C TRP A 53 23.31 -3.23 -8.40
N GLN A 54 23.46 -4.30 -9.19
CA GLN A 54 22.81 -4.44 -10.49
C GLN A 54 21.36 -4.94 -10.32
N ALA A 55 21.17 -5.95 -9.47
CA ALA A 55 19.86 -6.42 -9.04
C ALA A 55 19.04 -5.30 -8.37
N MET A 56 19.67 -4.52 -7.49
CA MET A 56 19.02 -3.43 -6.78
C MET A 56 18.54 -2.32 -7.73
N LYS A 57 19.31 -1.96 -8.77
CA LYS A 57 18.88 -0.95 -9.76
C LYS A 57 17.61 -1.36 -10.51
N VAL A 58 17.55 -2.61 -11.00
CA VAL A 58 16.38 -3.12 -11.72
C VAL A 58 15.17 -3.21 -10.78
N ALA A 59 15.39 -3.71 -9.56
CA ALA A 59 14.38 -3.76 -8.51
C ALA A 59 13.82 -2.36 -8.19
N LEU A 60 14.68 -1.33 -8.12
CA LEU A 60 14.28 0.05 -7.82
C LEU A 60 13.47 0.72 -8.94
N TYR A 61 13.37 0.14 -10.14
CA TYR A 61 12.49 0.65 -11.20
C TYR A 61 11.17 -0.12 -11.26
N ILE A 62 11.24 -1.44 -11.18
CA ILE A 62 10.06 -2.32 -11.33
C ILE A 62 9.17 -2.26 -10.08
N TYR A 63 9.77 -2.30 -8.89
CA TYR A 63 9.00 -2.38 -7.65
C TYR A 63 8.27 -1.07 -7.29
N PRO A 64 8.80 0.14 -7.53
CA PRO A 64 8.03 1.37 -7.39
C PRO A 64 6.83 1.44 -8.32
N ALA A 65 6.96 1.00 -9.57
CA ALA A 65 5.82 0.93 -10.49
C ALA A 65 4.73 -0.02 -9.95
N SER A 66 5.13 -1.18 -9.40
CA SER A 66 4.19 -2.09 -8.73
C SER A 66 3.59 -1.48 -7.45
N GLY A 67 4.37 -0.68 -6.74
CA GLY A 67 3.95 0.06 -5.55
C GLY A 67 2.89 1.11 -5.86
N VAL A 68 2.97 1.77 -7.01
CA VAL A 68 1.93 2.72 -7.47
C VAL A 68 0.59 2.00 -7.67
N LEU A 69 0.59 0.87 -8.36
CA LEU A 69 -0.62 0.06 -8.57
C LEU A 69 -1.17 -0.47 -7.23
N PHE A 70 -0.29 -0.93 -6.35
CA PHE A 70 -0.69 -1.42 -5.02
C PHE A 70 -1.30 -0.31 -4.14
N GLY A 71 -0.66 0.86 -4.08
CA GLY A 71 -1.20 1.99 -3.32
C GLY A 71 -2.53 2.50 -3.89
N TRP A 72 -2.72 2.41 -5.21
CA TRP A 72 -3.99 2.72 -5.86
C TRP A 72 -5.10 1.73 -5.48
N THR A 73 -4.84 0.42 -5.60
CA THR A 73 -5.86 -0.60 -5.28
C THR A 73 -6.23 -0.56 -3.80
N LEU A 74 -5.26 -0.33 -2.91
CA LEU A 74 -5.48 -0.17 -1.48
C LEU A 74 -6.39 1.04 -1.17
N TRP A 75 -6.13 2.19 -1.82
CA TRP A 75 -6.99 3.37 -1.72
C TRP A 75 -8.42 3.07 -2.18
N MET A 76 -8.57 2.34 -3.28
CA MET A 76 -9.89 1.99 -3.82
C MET A 76 -10.65 1.01 -2.91
N GLN A 77 -9.97 0.02 -2.35
CA GLN A 77 -10.55 -0.91 -1.37
C GLN A 77 -11.00 -0.18 -0.09
N LEU A 78 -10.20 0.77 0.41
CA LEU A 78 -10.56 1.57 1.60
C LEU A 78 -11.77 2.46 1.34
N ASN A 79 -11.85 3.12 0.17
CA ASN A 79 -13.03 3.88 -0.21
C ASN A 79 -14.27 3.00 -0.35
N HIS A 80 -14.16 1.84 -1.01
CA HIS A 80 -15.29 0.92 -1.13
C HIS A 80 -15.78 0.43 0.23
N ARG A 81 -14.86 0.16 1.17
CA ARG A 81 -15.19 -0.23 2.54
C ARG A 81 -15.87 0.90 3.31
N ARG A 82 -15.43 2.15 3.15
CA ARG A 82 -16.10 3.34 3.70
C ARG A 82 -17.53 3.43 3.19
N ASP A 83 -17.73 3.30 1.89
CA ASP A 83 -19.03 3.47 1.26
C ASP A 83 -20.00 2.36 1.68
N LYS A 84 -19.52 1.12 1.82
CA LYS A 84 -20.30 -0.01 2.37
C LYS A 84 -20.70 0.24 3.83
N LEU A 85 -19.80 0.77 4.66
CA LEU A 85 -20.10 1.11 6.06
C LEU A 85 -21.07 2.30 6.16
N ARG A 86 -20.95 3.31 5.29
CA ARG A 86 -21.90 4.42 5.21
C ARG A 86 -23.28 3.97 4.74
N GLY A 87 -23.35 3.12 3.72
CA GLY A 87 -24.61 2.57 3.20
C GLY A 87 -25.36 1.74 4.25
N LYS A 88 -24.64 0.95 5.05
CA LYS A 88 -25.21 0.21 6.19
C LYS A 88 -25.63 1.09 7.37
N SER A 89 -25.19 2.36 7.39
CA SER A 89 -25.48 3.34 8.44
C SER A 89 -26.59 4.32 8.06
N ARG A 90 -27.13 4.26 6.83
CA ARG A 90 -28.32 5.02 6.43
C ARG A 90 -29.57 4.28 6.95
N PRO A 91 -30.50 4.96 7.64
CA PRO A 91 -31.72 4.36 8.17
C PRO A 91 -32.65 3.85 7.07
#